data_AF-D7BEH1-F1
#
_entry.id   AF-D7BEH1-F1
#
_cell.length_a   1.000
_cell.length_b   1.000
_cell.length_c   1.000
_cell.angle_alpha   90.00
_cell.angle_beta   90.00
_cell.angle_gamma   90.00
#
_symmetry.space_group_name_H-M   'P 1'
#
loop_
_entity.id
_entity.type
_entity.pdbx_description
1 polymer ?
#
loop_
_entity_poly.entity_id
_entity_poly.type
_entity_poly.pdbx_seq_one_letter_code
_entity_poly.pdbx_strand_id
1 'polypeptide(L)'
;MAEPGIDTLLTVTDSKYRLTVVVAKRAQQLLRYQFKNTVLEPSEWPKMRTLEGEKPDPNPVTWAMQELRTGRLVIGENLVPEDRLSKVLDQMYPREIPEPQPQERDRD
;
A
#
# COMPACT_ATOMS: atom_id res chain seq x y z
N MET A 1 11.18 -8.20 -18.84
CA MET A 1 11.94 -7.29 -17.96
C MET A 1 11.53 -7.61 -16.53
N ALA A 2 12.50 -7.77 -15.62
CA ALA A 2 12.21 -8.01 -14.20
C ALA A 2 11.92 -6.68 -13.49
N GLU A 3 11.05 -6.70 -12.48
CA GLU A 3 10.74 -5.54 -11.65
C GLU A 3 12.03 -5.00 -10.96
N PRO A 4 12.19 -3.67 -10.83
CA PRO A 4 13.38 -3.07 -10.23
C PRO A 4 13.66 -3.59 -8.81
N GLY A 5 14.81 -4.24 -8.62
CA GLY A 5 15.28 -4.68 -7.30
C GLY A 5 14.67 -6.00 -6.80
N ILE A 6 14.13 -6.83 -7.69
CA ILE A 6 13.54 -8.12 -7.32
C ILE A 6 14.52 -9.05 -6.59
N ASP A 7 15.81 -9.02 -6.95
CA ASP A 7 16.83 -9.82 -6.28
C ASP A 7 17.00 -9.41 -4.81
N THR A 8 16.95 -8.10 -4.52
CA THR A 8 16.95 -7.59 -3.15
C THR A 8 15.69 -7.99 -2.39
N LEU A 9 14.52 -7.94 -3.04
CA LEU A 9 13.26 -8.37 -2.43
C LEU A 9 13.26 -9.86 -2.09
N LEU A 10 13.86 -10.69 -2.94
CA LEU A 10 14.05 -12.12 -2.69
C LEU A 10 15.08 -12.42 -1.61
N THR A 11 16.00 -11.50 -1.29
CA THR A 11 16.87 -11.65 -0.10
C THR A 11 16.18 -11.28 1.20
N VAL A 12 15.16 -10.40 1.14
CA VAL A 12 14.39 -9.97 2.32
C VAL A 12 13.37 -11.04 2.74
N THR A 13 12.93 -11.90 1.81
CA THR A 13 12.00 -13.00 2.07
C THR A 13 12.66 -14.35 1.82
N ASP A 14 12.43 -15.33 2.69
CA ASP A 14 12.91 -16.71 2.52
C ASP A 14 12.27 -17.49 1.35
N SER A 15 11.19 -16.98 0.75
CA SER A 15 10.47 -17.64 -0.35
C SER A 15 9.77 -16.66 -1.29
N LYS A 16 9.79 -16.98 -2.60
CA LYS A 16 9.06 -16.23 -3.65
C LYS A 16 7.57 -16.08 -3.31
N TYR A 17 6.96 -17.13 -2.75
CA TYR A 17 5.54 -17.10 -2.38
C TYR A 17 5.27 -16.16 -1.22
N ARG A 18 6.20 -16.11 -0.25
CA ARG A 18 6.10 -15.19 0.89
C ARG A 18 6.20 -13.75 0.44
N LEU A 19 7.12 -13.44 -0.48
CA LEU A 19 7.21 -12.11 -1.10
C LEU A 19 5.87 -11.69 -1.70
N THR A 20 5.26 -12.55 -2.51
CA THR A 20 3.95 -12.26 -3.14
C THR A 20 2.87 -11.97 -2.11
N VAL A 21 2.77 -12.77 -1.04
CA VAL A 21 1.77 -12.57 0.02
C VAL A 21 2.00 -11.28 0.77
N VAL A 22 3.25 -10.97 1.12
CA VAL A 22 3.61 -9.73 1.84
C VAL A 22 3.30 -8.50 1.00
N VAL A 23 3.73 -8.50 -0.27
CA VAL A 23 3.46 -7.41 -1.21
C VAL A 23 1.95 -7.21 -1.38
N ALA A 24 1.19 -8.29 -1.58
CA ALA A 24 -0.27 -8.21 -1.75
C ALA A 24 -0.97 -7.66 -0.50
N LYS A 25 -0.65 -8.18 0.70
CA LYS A 25 -1.23 -7.68 1.95
C LYS A 25 -0.88 -6.22 2.19
N ARG A 26 0.35 -5.81 1.91
CA ARG A 26 0.77 -4.41 2.08
C ARG A 26 0.08 -3.49 1.07
N ALA A 27 -0.06 -3.90 -0.18
CA ALA A 27 -0.80 -3.15 -1.20
C ALA A 27 -2.28 -2.97 -0.80
N GLN A 28 -2.92 -3.99 -0.24
CA GLN A 28 -4.29 -3.88 0.28
C GLN A 28 -4.40 -2.88 1.44
N GLN A 29 -3.43 -2.86 2.35
CA GLN A 29 -3.38 -1.85 3.42
C GLN A 29 -3.23 -0.45 2.84
N LEU A 30 -2.31 -0.23 1.90
CA LEU A 30 -2.10 1.07 1.25
C LEU A 30 -3.37 1.59 0.59
N LEU A 31 -4.06 0.75 -0.20
CA LEU A 31 -5.34 1.12 -0.82
C LEU A 31 -6.40 1.50 0.21
N ARG A 32 -6.55 0.69 1.27
CA ARG A 32 -7.57 0.92 2.32
C ARG A 32 -7.42 2.28 3.00
N TYR A 33 -6.19 2.76 3.15
CA TYR A 33 -5.88 4.02 3.83
C TYR A 33 -5.45 5.13 2.86
N GLN A 34 -5.77 4.99 1.57
CA GLN A 34 -5.47 6.00 0.53
C GLN A 34 -3.99 6.43 0.56
N PHE A 35 -3.08 5.47 0.74
CA PHE A 35 -1.63 5.67 0.83
C PHE A 35 -1.14 6.53 2.01
N LYS A 36 -2.03 7.00 2.91
CA LYS A 36 -1.66 7.81 4.10
C LYS A 36 -0.80 7.05 5.10
N ASN A 37 -0.87 5.72 5.08
CA ASN A 37 -0.08 4.83 5.91
C ASN A 37 1.25 4.41 5.26
N THR A 38 1.70 5.12 4.22
CA THR A 38 2.99 4.86 3.57
C THR A 38 4.15 5.15 4.53
N VAL A 39 5.24 4.39 4.39
CA VAL A 39 6.51 4.65 5.09
C VAL A 39 7.51 5.39 4.20
N LEU A 40 7.12 5.79 2.99
CA LEU A 40 7.96 6.53 2.05
C LEU A 40 7.82 8.03 2.25
N GLU A 41 8.95 8.73 2.21
CA GLU A 41 8.98 10.19 2.12
C GLU A 41 8.50 10.66 0.74
N PRO A 42 7.97 11.89 0.59
CA PRO A 42 7.47 12.40 -0.70
C PRO A 42 8.47 12.34 -1.87
N SER A 43 9.76 12.42 -1.59
CA SER A 43 10.82 12.26 -2.59
C SER A 43 11.04 10.81 -3.06
N GLU A 44 10.61 9.84 -2.27
CA GLU A 44 10.76 8.41 -2.52
C GLU A 44 9.50 7.78 -3.16
N TRP A 45 8.41 8.55 -3.25
CA TRP A 45 7.16 8.10 -3.84
C TRP A 45 7.37 7.62 -5.27
N PRO A 46 6.86 6.42 -5.62
CA PRO A 46 6.80 6.00 -7.01
C PRO A 46 6.01 7.01 -7.82
N LYS A 47 6.53 7.40 -8.98
CA LYS A 47 5.93 8.41 -9.86
C LYS A 47 5.55 7.82 -11.20
N MET A 48 4.42 8.25 -11.70
CA MET A 48 3.96 8.02 -13.06
C MET A 48 4.03 9.34 -13.84
N ARG A 49 4.57 9.28 -15.06
CA ARG A 49 4.63 10.44 -15.95
C ARG A 49 3.36 10.51 -16.78
N THR A 50 2.58 11.57 -16.59
CA THR A 50 1.38 11.87 -17.39
C THR A 50 1.65 13.06 -18.32
N LEU A 51 0.68 13.40 -19.17
CA LEU A 51 0.76 14.57 -20.05
C LEU A 51 0.84 15.89 -19.26
N GLU A 52 0.28 15.92 -18.04
CA GLU A 52 0.26 17.08 -17.15
C GLU A 52 1.49 17.16 -16.21
N GLY A 53 2.39 16.17 -16.23
CA GLY A 53 3.60 16.13 -15.40
C GLY A 53 3.79 14.83 -14.63
N GLU A 54 4.67 14.84 -13.63
CA GLU A 54 4.86 13.71 -12.73
C GLU A 54 3.79 13.70 -11.63
N LYS A 55 3.10 12.57 -11.47
CA LYS A 55 2.13 12.35 -10.40
C LYS A 55 2.51 11.09 -9.62
N PRO A 56 2.07 10.94 -8.36
CA PRO A 56 2.26 9.70 -7.63
C PRO A 56 1.62 8.52 -8.39
N ASP A 57 2.30 7.39 -8.45
CA ASP A 57 1.82 6.17 -9.14
C ASP A 57 0.54 5.68 -8.44
N PRO A 58 -0.59 5.48 -9.14
CA PRO A 58 -1.78 4.91 -8.52
C PRO A 58 -1.65 3.42 -8.16
N ASN A 59 -0.64 2.70 -8.67
CA ASN A 59 -0.51 1.26 -8.46
C ASN A 59 0.05 0.92 -7.07
N PRO A 60 -0.75 0.34 -6.14
CA PRO A 60 -0.31 0.06 -4.78
C PRO A 60 0.75 -1.03 -4.67
N VAL A 61 0.89 -1.89 -5.69
CA VAL A 61 1.92 -2.93 -5.71
C VAL A 61 3.30 -2.29 -5.89
N THR A 62 3.42 -1.26 -6.75
CA THR A 62 4.67 -0.52 -6.94
C THR A 62 5.13 0.10 -5.61
N TRP A 63 4.19 0.71 -4.86
CA TRP A 63 4.46 1.27 -3.54
C TRP A 63 4.90 0.22 -2.54
N ALA A 64 4.17 -0.90 -2.43
CA ALA A 64 4.51 -1.97 -1.50
C ALA A 64 5.92 -2.54 -1.77
N MET A 65 6.28 -2.75 -3.04
CA MET A 65 7.62 -3.19 -3.43
C MET A 65 8.70 -2.15 -3.10
N GLN A 66 8.45 -0.87 -3.39
CA GLN A 66 9.35 0.23 -3.04
C GLN A 66 9.57 0.31 -1.53
N GLU A 67 8.51 0.23 -0.73
CA GLU A 67 8.57 0.23 0.74
C GLU A 67 9.37 -0.94 1.30
N LEU A 68 9.17 -2.14 0.77
CA LEU A 68 9.93 -3.32 1.20
C LEU A 68 11.43 -3.15 1.00
N ARG A 69 11.85 -2.49 -0.08
CA ARG A 69 13.26 -2.21 -0.36
C ARG A 69 13.91 -1.26 0.66
N THR A 70 13.12 -0.47 1.38
CA THR A 70 13.64 0.44 2.41
C THR A 70 14.01 -0.27 3.72
N GLY A 71 13.52 -1.50 3.94
CA GLY A 71 13.69 -2.21 5.21
C GLY A 71 12.89 -1.65 6.40
N ARG A 72 12.00 -0.67 6.18
CA ARG A 72 11.16 -0.07 7.23
C ARG A 72 9.96 -0.93 7.63
N LEU A 73 9.65 -1.97 6.86
CA LEU A 73 8.56 -2.91 7.15
C LEU A 73 9.07 -4.14 7.91
N VAL A 74 8.34 -4.56 8.94
CA VAL A 74 8.61 -5.79 9.68
C VAL A 74 7.78 -6.93 9.09
N ILE A 75 8.45 -8.03 8.71
CA ILE A 75 7.84 -9.21 8.08
C ILE A 75 8.03 -10.40 9.01
N GLY A 76 6.96 -11.12 9.32
CA GLY A 76 7.00 -12.24 10.25
C GLY A 76 5.64 -12.91 10.38
N GLU A 77 5.61 -14.01 11.11
CA GLU A 77 4.38 -14.73 11.45
C GLU A 77 4.01 -14.43 12.90
N ASN A 78 2.71 -14.39 13.21
CA ASN A 78 2.19 -14.15 14.56
C ASN A 78 2.72 -12.88 15.26
N LEU A 79 3.08 -11.84 14.49
CA LEU A 79 3.59 -10.58 15.03
C LEU A 79 2.55 -9.83 15.86
N VAL A 80 1.32 -9.73 15.32
CA VAL A 80 0.21 -8.99 15.94
C VAL A 80 -1.11 -9.72 15.59
N PRO A 81 -2.08 -9.80 16.51
CA PRO A 81 -3.44 -10.24 16.17
C PRO A 81 -4.07 -9.36 15.08
N GLU A 82 -4.67 -9.98 14.06
CA GLU A 82 -5.17 -9.30 12.85
C GLU A 82 -6.30 -8.29 13.14
N ASP A 83 -7.16 -8.62 14.10
CA ASP A 83 -8.25 -7.78 14.57
C ASP A 83 -7.74 -6.52 15.27
N ARG A 84 -6.69 -6.66 16.09
CA ARG A 84 -6.04 -5.53 16.77
C ARG A 84 -5.30 -4.63 15.79
N LEU A 85 -4.56 -5.22 14.84
CA LEU A 85 -3.85 -4.46 13.81
C LEU A 85 -4.81 -3.58 13.01
N SER A 86 -5.94 -4.15 12.56
CA SER A 86 -6.94 -3.41 11.80
C SER A 86 -7.52 -2.23 12.59
N LYS A 87 -7.82 -2.41 13.88
CA LYS A 87 -8.33 -1.35 14.75
C LYS A 87 -7.32 -0.22 14.96
N VAL A 88 -6.06 -0.58 15.22
CA VAL A 88 -4.98 0.40 15.41
C VAL A 88 -4.74 1.21 14.14
N LEU A 89 -4.71 0.57 12.98
CA LEU A 89 -4.56 1.26 11.71
C LEU A 89 -5.76 2.17 11.40
N ASP A 90 -6.99 1.72 11.65
CA ASP A 90 -8.18 2.54 11.47
C ASP A 90 -8.19 3.78 12.39
N GLN A 91 -7.61 3.67 13.60
CA GLN A 91 -7.48 4.80 14.53
C GLN A 91 -6.39 5.79 14.09
N MET A 92 -5.23 5.30 13.64
CA MET A 92 -4.10 6.15 13.23
C MET A 92 -4.31 6.80 11.86
N TYR A 93 -5.01 6.11 10.97
CA TYR A 93 -5.29 6.55 9.61
C TYR A 93 -6.80 6.52 9.37
N PRO A 94 -7.55 7.51 9.92
CA PRO A 94 -8.98 7.58 9.74
C PRO A 94 -9.33 7.58 8.26
N ARG A 95 -10.27 6.71 7.90
CA ARG A 95 -10.81 6.67 6.55
C ARG A 95 -11.79 7.82 6.40
N GLU A 96 -11.63 8.61 5.35
CA GLU A 96 -12.70 9.51 4.90
C GLU A 96 -13.82 8.60 4.39
N ILE A 97 -14.89 8.47 5.19
CA ILE A 97 -16.11 7.80 4.74
C ILE A 97 -16.66 8.69 3.64
N PRO A 98 -16.77 8.22 2.38
CA PRO A 98 -17.43 9.00 1.35
C PRO A 98 -18.83 9.32 1.87
N GLU A 99 -19.19 10.59 1.94
CA GLU A 99 -20.55 10.98 2.29
C GLU A 99 -21.52 10.20 1.39
N PRO A 100 -22.59 9.60 1.93
CA PRO A 100 -23.57 8.93 1.09
C PRO A 100 -24.08 9.98 0.11
N GLN A 101 -23.77 9.79 -1.18
CA GLN A 101 -24.28 10.66 -2.22
C GLN A 101 -25.81 10.66 -2.08
N PRO A 102 -26.46 11.83 -2.06
CA PRO A 102 -27.90 11.87 -2.08
C PRO A 102 -28.34 11.06 -3.31
N GLN A 103 -29.01 9.93 -3.07
CA GLN A 103 -29.77 9.26 -4.11
C GLN A 103 -30.64 10.35 -4.73
N GLU A 104 -30.42 10.64 -6.02
CA GLU A 104 -31.38 11.37 -6.84
C GLU A 104 -32.69 10.57 -6.77
N ARG A 105 -33.47 10.85 -5.74
CA ARG A 105 -34.89 10.57 -5.75
C ARG A 105 -35.46 11.55 -6.75
N ASP A 106 -36.15 10.97 -7.71
CA ASP A 106 -37.13 11.61 -8.58
C ASP A 106 -36.56 12.44 -9.74
N ARG A 107 -36.58 11.83 -10.92
CA ARG A 107 -37.38 12.39 -12.01
C ARG A 107 -38.27 11.31 -12.62
N ASP A 108 -39.56 11.62 -12.59
CA ASP A 108 -40.71 10.88 -13.11
C ASP A 108 -40.57 10.40 -14.56
#